data_AF-A0A933P1U5-F1
#
_entry.id   AF-A0A933P1U5-F1
#
_cell.length_a   1.000
_cell.length_b   1.000
_cell.length_c   1.000
_cell.angle_alpha   90.00
_cell.angle_beta   90.00
_cell.angle_gamma   90.00
#
_symmetry.space_group_name_H-M   'P 1'
#
loop_
_entity.id
_entity.type
_entity.pdbx_description
1 polymer ?
#
loop_
_entity_poly.entity_id
_entity_poly.type
_entity_poly.pdbx_seq_one_letter_code
_entity_poly.pdbx_strand_id
1 'polypeptide(L)'
;MIQSVYALDSQEELVALFKKEGIRQPVDLEKHQELREIFLSASQMAQNLDQSCRAEIISEIYLKNNSKELLSGYEIFVSCENTPTPAIALYFNLSLNFLGSANLAD
;
A
#
# COMPACT_ATOMS: atom_id res chain seq x y z
N MET A 1 6.75 23.99 -17.16
CA MET A 1 5.75 22.94 -17.46
C MET A 1 6.37 21.60 -17.07
N ILE A 2 5.94 21.01 -15.97
CA ILE A 2 6.36 19.66 -15.58
C ILE A 2 5.27 18.74 -16.11
N GLN A 3 5.57 18.01 -17.20
CA GLN A 3 4.69 16.97 -17.70
C GLN A 3 4.68 15.82 -16.68
N SER A 4 3.52 15.56 -16.09
CA SER A 4 3.29 14.35 -15.30
C SER A 4 3.37 13.16 -16.26
N VAL A 5 4.32 12.25 -16.04
CA VAL A 5 4.61 11.11 -16.93
C VAL A 5 3.60 9.97 -16.74
N TYR A 6 2.74 10.07 -15.74
CA TYR A 6 1.58 9.20 -15.56
C TYR A 6 0.36 10.10 -15.37
N ALA A 7 -0.43 10.31 -16.42
CA ALA A 7 -1.82 10.71 -16.27
C ALA A 7 -2.57 9.40 -15.94
N LEU A 8 -2.64 9.07 -14.66
CA LEU A 8 -3.48 7.97 -14.18
C LEU A 8 -4.86 8.55 -13.99
N ASP A 9 -5.80 8.09 -14.81
CA ASP A 9 -7.14 8.65 -14.89
C ASP A 9 -8.06 8.07 -13.80
N SER A 10 -7.61 7.03 -13.06
CA SER A 10 -8.35 6.42 -11.96
C SER A 10 -7.47 5.88 -10.81
N GLN A 11 -8.06 5.75 -9.61
CA GLN A 11 -7.41 5.12 -8.46
C GLN A 11 -7.03 3.65 -8.73
N GLU A 12 -7.83 2.96 -9.53
CA GLU A 12 -7.60 1.57 -9.93
C GLU A 12 -6.33 1.41 -10.78
N GLU A 13 -6.08 2.33 -11.72
CA GLU A 13 -4.86 2.33 -12.54
C GLU A 13 -3.62 2.56 -11.68
N LEU A 14 -3.69 3.44 -10.68
CA LEU A 14 -2.58 3.66 -9.75
C LEU A 14 -2.30 2.43 -8.88
N VAL A 15 -3.34 1.75 -8.39
CA VAL A 15 -3.20 0.49 -7.65
C VAL A 15 -2.58 -0.60 -8.53
N ALA A 16 -3.04 -0.73 -9.78
CA ALA A 16 -2.47 -1.68 -10.74
C ALA A 16 -0.99 -1.37 -11.02
N LEU A 17 -0.63 -0.09 -11.14
CA LEU A 17 0.74 0.35 -11.32
C LEU A 17 1.60 0.04 -10.09
N PHE A 18 1.13 0.31 -8.87
CA PHE A 18 1.82 -0.06 -7.63
C PHE A 18 2.03 -1.56 -7.50
N LYS A 19 1.00 -2.36 -7.83
CA LYS A 19 1.11 -3.83 -7.81
C LYS A 19 2.23 -4.29 -8.76
N LYS A 20 2.27 -3.75 -9.98
CA LYS A 20 3.14 -4.22 -11.06
C LYS A 20 4.57 -3.66 -11.01
N GLU A 21 4.72 -2.37 -10.71
CA GLU A 21 5.97 -1.62 -10.88
C GLU A 21 6.50 -1.00 -9.57
N GLY A 22 5.75 -1.13 -8.47
CA GLY A 22 6.14 -0.60 -7.16
C GLY A 22 7.39 -1.26 -6.59
N ILE A 23 8.39 -0.45 -6.28
CA ILE A 23 9.56 -0.86 -5.49
C ILE A 23 9.22 -0.62 -4.02
N ARG A 24 9.31 -1.66 -3.20
CA ARG A 24 8.87 -1.64 -1.80
C ARG A 24 10.05 -1.50 -0.86
N GLN A 25 9.98 -0.51 0.02
CA GLN A 25 10.94 -0.32 1.09
C GLN A 25 10.22 -0.44 2.44
N PRO A 26 10.62 -1.40 3.31
CA PRO A 26 10.01 -1.55 4.63
C PRO A 26 10.14 -0.28 5.47
N VAL A 27 9.07 0.07 6.17
CA VAL A 27 9.03 1.22 7.08
C VAL A 27 9.24 0.75 8.52
N ASP A 28 10.07 1.50 9.24
CA ASP A 28 10.21 1.38 10.69
C ASP A 28 9.14 2.24 11.39
N LEU A 29 8.04 1.61 11.80
CA LEU A 29 6.90 2.29 12.43
C LEU A 29 7.25 3.05 13.72
N GLU A 30 8.34 2.68 14.42
CA GLU A 30 8.74 3.39 15.64
C GLU A 30 9.20 4.82 15.35
N LYS A 31 9.65 5.08 14.13
CA LYS A 31 10.14 6.40 13.69
C LYS A 31 9.06 7.27 13.04
N HIS A 32 7.90 6.71 12.71
CA HIS A 32 6.86 7.37 11.92
C HIS A 32 5.48 7.23 12.57
N GLN A 33 5.13 8.18 13.46
CA GLN A 33 3.86 8.15 14.17
C GLN A 33 2.63 8.13 13.23
N GLU A 34 2.65 8.93 12.17
CA GLU A 34 1.54 9.00 11.21
C GLU A 34 1.34 7.65 10.48
N LEU A 35 2.43 6.98 10.15
CA LEU A 35 2.39 5.66 9.49
C LEU A 35 1.92 4.56 10.46
N ARG A 36 2.10 4.77 11.76
CA ARG A 36 1.54 3.88 12.79
C ARG A 36 0.01 4.01 12.86
N GLU A 37 -0.51 5.22 12.75
CA GLU A 37 -1.96 5.45 12.78
C GLU A 37 -2.67 4.79 11.59
N ILE A 38 -2.11 4.92 10.38
CA ILE A 38 -2.68 4.23 9.21
C ILE A 38 -2.53 2.71 9.31
N PHE A 39 -1.46 2.20 9.92
CA PHE A 39 -1.25 0.77 10.10
C PHE A 39 -2.29 0.15 11.03
N LEU A 40 -2.63 0.87 12.10
CA LEU A 40 -3.71 0.50 13.01
C LEU A 40 -5.08 0.59 12.31
N SER A 41 -5.32 1.65 11.54
CA SER A 41 -6.54 1.81 10.75
C SER A 41 -6.71 0.68 9.72
N ALA A 42 -5.64 0.32 9.00
CA ALA A 42 -5.61 -0.79 8.07
C ALA A 42 -5.92 -2.13 8.75
N SER A 43 -5.41 -2.36 9.97
CA SER A 43 -5.78 -3.53 10.77
C SER A 43 -7.26 -3.56 11.10
N GLN A 44 -7.85 -2.42 11.50
CA GLN A 44 -9.29 -2.33 11.79
C GLN A 44 -10.14 -2.54 10.54
N MET A 45 -9.74 -1.97 9.40
CA MET A 45 -10.40 -2.20 8.11
C MET A 45 -10.39 -3.68 7.74
N ALA A 46 -9.26 -4.36 7.92
CA ALA A 46 -9.14 -5.80 7.68
C ALA A 46 -10.01 -6.62 8.63
N GLN A 47 -10.05 -6.28 9.92
CA GLN A 47 -10.86 -6.96 10.93
C GLN A 47 -12.37 -6.83 10.70
N ASN A 48 -12.80 -5.73 10.07
CA ASN A 48 -14.19 -5.56 9.66
C ASN A 48 -14.59 -6.52 8.53
N LEU A 49 -13.64 -7.00 7.73
CA LEU A 49 -13.86 -8.02 6.71
C LEU A 49 -13.84 -9.42 7.31
N ASP A 50 -12.82 -9.72 8.11
CA ASP A 50 -12.66 -10.97 8.85
C ASP A 50 -11.81 -10.70 10.11
N GLN A 51 -12.33 -11.10 11.28
CA GLN A 51 -11.70 -10.84 12.58
C GLN A 51 -10.31 -11.47 12.73
N SER A 52 -9.98 -12.48 11.91
CA SER A 52 -8.66 -13.11 11.89
C SER A 52 -7.61 -12.32 11.10
N CYS A 53 -8.02 -11.31 10.34
CA CYS A 53 -7.11 -10.50 9.53
C CYS A 53 -6.47 -9.37 10.33
N ARG A 54 -5.18 -9.10 10.07
CA ARG A 54 -4.43 -7.99 10.68
C ARG A 54 -3.34 -7.47 9.75
N ALA A 55 -3.01 -6.18 9.88
CA ALA A 55 -1.85 -5.65 9.18
C ALA A 55 -0.56 -6.22 9.79
N GLU A 56 0.39 -6.58 8.95
CA GLU A 56 1.65 -7.20 9.36
C GLU A 56 2.85 -6.33 8.97
N ILE A 57 2.83 -5.81 7.75
CA ILE A 57 3.97 -5.08 7.18
C ILE A 57 3.46 -3.81 6.51
N ILE A 58 4.17 -2.71 6.73
CA ILE A 58 4.03 -1.48 5.95
C ILE A 58 5.30 -1.23 5.13
N SER A 59 5.13 -0.81 3.89
CA SER A 59 6.21 -0.42 3.00
C SER A 59 5.90 0.91 2.34
N GLU A 60 6.92 1.72 2.15
CA GLU A 60 6.93 2.81 1.18
C GLU A 60 6.99 2.21 -0.23
N ILE A 61 6.18 2.76 -1.15
CA ILE A 61 6.16 2.36 -2.56
C ILE A 61 6.81 3.46 -3.38
N TYR A 62 7.87 3.10 -4.09
CA TYR A 62 8.56 3.95 -5.04
C TYR A 62 8.25 3.53 -6.47
N LEU A 63 8.00 4.50 -7.34
CA LEU A 63 7.91 4.29 -8.79
C LEU A 63 9.13 4.92 -9.47
N LYS A 64 9.64 4.24 -10.49
CA LYS A 64 10.81 4.72 -11.24
C LYS A 64 10.37 5.59 -12.40
N ASN A 65 10.83 6.84 -12.44
CA ASN A 65 10.64 7.76 -13.55
C ASN A 65 12.00 8.24 -14.07
N ASN A 66 12.30 7.97 -15.36
CA ASN A 66 13.51 8.48 -16.04
C ASN A 66 14.80 8.33 -15.21
N SER A 67 14.98 7.16 -14.60
CA SER A 67 16.12 6.79 -13.72
C SER A 67 16.11 7.33 -12.29
N LYS A 68 15.03 7.97 -11.83
CA LYS A 68 14.83 8.36 -10.42
C LYS A 68 13.73 7.53 -9.79
N GLU A 69 13.93 7.11 -8.56
CA GLU A 69 12.89 6.52 -7.73
C GLU A 69 12.14 7.63 -7.00
N LEU A 70 10.82 7.65 -7.12
CA LEU A 70 9.96 8.66 -6.50
C LEU A 70 9.00 7.96 -5.55
N LEU A 71 9.04 8.38 -4.27
CA LEU A 71 8.08 7.93 -3.29
C LEU A 71 6.67 8.31 -3.79
N SER A 72 5.83 7.30 -3.96
CA SER A 72 4.53 7.43 -4.62
C SER A 72 3.36 7.07 -3.71
N GLY A 73 3.60 6.27 -2.67
CA GLY A 73 2.57 5.88 -1.71
C GLY A 73 3.06 4.88 -0.68
N TYR A 74 2.11 4.19 -0.05
CA TYR A 74 2.37 3.18 0.96
C TYR A 74 1.56 1.92 0.65
N GLU A 75 2.15 0.77 0.95
CA GLU A 75 1.54 -0.55 0.90
C GLU A 75 1.46 -1.10 2.30
N ILE A 76 0.31 -1.66 2.67
CA ILE A 76 0.14 -2.38 3.92
C ILE A 76 -0.33 -3.79 3.60
N PHE A 77 0.50 -4.76 3.98
CA PHE A 77 0.17 -6.17 3.85
C PHE A 77 -0.68 -6.62 5.03
N VAL A 78 -1.76 -7.31 4.69
CA VAL A 78 -2.70 -7.91 5.63
C VAL A 78 -2.64 -9.43 5.49
N SER A 79 -2.50 -10.10 6.62
CA SER A 79 -2.52 -11.55 6.73
C SER A 79 -3.71 -11.98 7.57
N CYS A 80 -4.30 -13.14 7.23
CA CYS A 80 -5.39 -13.74 7.99
C CYS A 80 -5.02 -15.19 8.34
N GLU A 81 -5.53 -15.73 9.44
CA GLU A 81 -5.05 -17.02 10.01
C GLU A 81 -5.23 -18.23 9.07
N ASN A 82 -6.16 -18.16 8.11
CA ASN A 82 -6.54 -19.29 7.26
C ASN A 82 -6.37 -19.03 5.75
N THR A 83 -5.56 -18.03 5.37
CA THR A 83 -5.31 -17.69 3.97
C THR A 83 -3.80 -17.67 3.67
N PRO A 84 -3.37 -17.91 2.42
CA PRO A 84 -1.99 -17.68 2.02
C PRO A 84 -1.57 -16.27 2.41
N THR A 85 -0.46 -16.13 3.15
CA THR A 85 0.01 -14.85 3.67
C THR A 85 1.09 -14.25 2.76
N PRO A 86 1.04 -12.94 2.45
CA PRO A 86 -0.04 -11.99 2.76
C PRO A 86 -1.26 -12.21 1.85
N ALA A 87 -2.46 -12.02 2.40
CA ALA A 87 -3.72 -12.27 1.69
C ALA A 87 -4.19 -11.05 0.88
N ILE A 88 -3.97 -9.86 1.44
CA ILE A 88 -4.44 -8.59 0.85
C ILE A 88 -3.33 -7.55 0.98
N ALA A 89 -3.11 -6.78 -0.08
CA ALA A 89 -2.38 -5.52 -0.02
C ALA A 89 -3.37 -4.36 -0.01
N LEU A 90 -3.20 -3.43 0.92
CA LEU A 90 -3.92 -2.16 0.98
C LEU A 90 -2.98 -1.04 0.53
N TYR A 91 -3.45 -0.18 -0.36
CA TYR A 91 -2.64 0.90 -0.95
C TYR A 91 -3.14 2.26 -0.48
N PHE A 92 -2.20 3.14 -0.16
CA PHE A 92 -2.46 4.51 0.29
C PHE A 92 -1.57 5.49 -0.48
N ASN A 93 -2.06 6.70 -0.72
CA ASN A 93 -1.25 7.77 -1.31
C ASN A 93 -0.38 8.48 -0.27
N LEU A 94 0.45 9.42 -0.71
CA LEU A 94 1.33 10.22 0.16
C LEU A 94 0.59 11.02 1.23
N SER A 95 -0.67 11.39 0.97
CA SER A 95 -1.55 12.07 1.91
C SER A 95 -2.34 11.09 2.77
N LEU A 96 -1.95 9.82 2.81
CA LEU A 96 -2.51 8.75 3.63
C LEU A 96 -3.97 8.41 3.31
N ASN A 97 -4.46 8.82 2.14
CA ASN A 97 -5.78 8.44 1.67
C ASN A 97 -5.74 7.03 1.08
N PHE A 98 -6.72 6.21 1.45
CA PHE A 98 -6.89 4.89 0.89
C PHE A 98 -7.18 4.97 -0.61
N LEU A 99 -6.42 4.22 -1.40
CA LEU A 99 -6.54 4.14 -2.86
C LEU A 99 -7.28 2.89 -3.31
N GLY A 100 -7.12 1.79 -2.57
CA GLY A 100 -7.72 0.52 -2.94
C GLY A 100 -6.97 -0.67 -2.36
N SER A 101 -7.46 -1.86 -2.66
CA SER A 101 -6.90 -3.12 -2.20
C SER A 101 -6.63 -4.06 -3.37
N ALA A 102 -5.60 -4.90 -3.26
CA ALA A 102 -5.39 -6.01 -4.18
C ALA A 102 -5.38 -7.33 -3.40
N ASN A 103 -6.09 -8.33 -3.94
CA ASN A 103 -5.91 -9.70 -3.51
C ASN A 103 -4.56 -10.21 -4.03
N LEU A 104 -3.81 -10.88 -3.15
CA LEU A 104 -2.48 -11.42 -3.44
C LEU A 104 -2.49 -12.94 -3.58
N ALA A 105 -3.63 -13.58 -3.36
CA ALA A 105 -3.82 -15.02 -3.50
C ALA A 105 -4.16 -15.49 -4.93
N ASP A 106 -4.13 -14.58 -5.92
CA ASP A 106 -4.31 -14.85 -7.36
C ASP A 106 -2.97 -15.10 -8.09
#